data_AF-X1SDB7-F1
#
_entry.id   AF-X1SDB7-F1
#
_cell.length_a   1.000
_cell.length_b   1.000
_cell.length_c   1.000
_cell.angle_alpha   90.00
_cell.angle_beta   90.00
_cell.angle_gamma   90.00
#
_symmetry.space_group_name_H-M   'P 1'
#
loop_
_entity.id
_entity.type
_entity.pdbx_description
1 polymer ?
#
loop_
_entity_poly.entity_id
_entity_poly.type
_entity_poly.pdbx_seq_one_letter_code
_entity_poly.pdbx_strand_id
1 'polypeptide(L)' 'QMVESYRKAVGLDYKEVPPELLAADKKRLELRSALSQARARKAPEDELSQLQAQLELAETQLELLKVGYGL' A
#
# COMPACT_ATOMS: atom_id res chain seq x y z
N GLN A 1 -23.35 -10.34 -22.39
CA GLN A 1 -22.13 -11.09 -22.76
C GLN A 1 -21.12 -10.28 -23.59
N MET A 2 -21.17 -8.93 -23.65
CA MET A 2 -20.20 -8.11 -24.43
C MET A 2 -19.04 -7.52 -23.62
N VAL A 3 -19.04 -7.65 -22.29
CA VAL A 3 -18.00 -7.05 -21.43
C VAL A 3 -16.83 -8.02 -21.21
N GLU A 4 -17.08 -9.33 -21.29
CA GLU A 4 -16.06 -10.38 -21.10
C GLU A 4 -15.14 -10.53 -22.31
N SER A 5 -15.63 -10.24 -23.52
CA SER A 5 -14.85 -10.36 -24.76
C SER A 5 -13.85 -9.22 -24.97
N TYR A 6 -14.09 -8.03 -24.42
CA TYR A 6 -13.13 -6.92 -24.51
C TYR A 6 -11.92 -7.13 -23.60
N ARG A 7 -12.09 -7.78 -22.44
CA ARG A 7 -10.99 -8.09 -21.50
C ARG A 7 -9.96 -9.05 -22.09
N LYS A 8 -10.36 -9.98 -22.96
CA LYS A 8 -9.45 -10.90 -23.66
C LYS A 8 -8.73 -10.29 -24.86
N ALA A 9 -9.28 -9.23 -25.46
CA ALA A 9 -8.80 -8.71 -26.74
C ALA A 9 -7.62 -7.73 -26.62
N VAL A 10 -7.38 -7.15 -25.44
CA VAL A 10 -6.36 -6.10 -25.28
C VAL A 10 -4.96 -6.63 -24.96
N GLY A 11 -4.76 -7.95 -24.83
CA GLY A 11 -3.41 -8.53 -24.68
C GLY A 11 -2.59 -7.97 -23.51
N LEU A 12 -3.26 -7.33 -22.54
CA LEU A 12 -2.67 -6.97 -21.28
C LEU A 12 -3.12 -8.07 -20.34
N ASP A 13 -2.24 -9.06 -20.13
CA ASP A 13 -2.26 -9.85 -18.92
C ASP A 13 -2.47 -8.87 -17.76
N TYR A 14 -3.70 -8.73 -17.30
CA TYR A 14 -4.02 -8.05 -16.06
C TYR A 14 -3.43 -9.00 -15.02
N LYS A 15 -2.12 -8.88 -14.77
CA LYS A 15 -1.47 -9.52 -13.64
C LYS A 15 -2.22 -8.97 -12.44
N GLU A 16 -3.17 -9.75 -11.96
CA GLU A 16 -3.94 -9.45 -10.78
C GLU A 16 -2.95 -9.03 -9.71
N VAL A 17 -3.10 -7.81 -9.19
CA VAL A 17 -2.16 -7.30 -8.19
C VAL A 17 -2.23 -8.25 -7.00
N PRO A 18 -1.10 -8.85 -6.59
CA PRO A 18 -1.11 -9.81 -5.50
C PRO A 18 -1.82 -9.25 -4.26
N PRO A 19 -2.70 -10.03 -3.62
CA PRO A 19 -3.47 -9.56 -2.47
C PRO A 19 -2.56 -9.08 -1.33
N GLU A 20 -1.36 -9.62 -1.20
CA GLU A 20 -0.33 -9.22 -0.25
C GLU A 20 0.19 -7.80 -0.52
N LEU A 21 0.37 -7.45 -1.80
CA LEU A 21 0.77 -6.09 -2.20
C LEU A 21 -0.34 -5.08 -1.94
N LEU A 22 -1.60 -5.46 -2.21
CA LEU A 22 -2.75 -4.61 -1.90
C LEU A 22 -2.90 -4.41 -0.39
N ALA A 23 -2.70 -5.46 0.40
CA ALA A 23 -2.76 -5.38 1.86
C ALA A 23 -1.63 -4.50 2.44
N ALA A 24 -0.41 -4.65 1.93
CA ALA A 24 0.73 -3.83 2.34
C ALA A 24 0.54 -2.36 1.97
N ASP A 25 0.06 -2.06 0.74
CA ASP A 25 -0.21 -0.70 0.32
C ASP A 25 -1.34 -0.05 1.14
N LYS A 26 -2.42 -0.80 1.42
CA LYS A 26 -3.49 -0.36 2.31
C LYS A 26 -2.95 -0.01 3.70
N LYS A 27 -2.11 -0.88 4.27
CA LYS A 27 -1.52 -0.66 5.60
C LYS A 27 -0.64 0.60 5.63
N ARG A 28 0.17 0.82 4.58
CA ARG A 28 0.97 2.04 4.41
C ARG A 28 0.08 3.29 4.38
N LEU A 29 -1.01 3.26 3.61
CA LEU A 29 -1.95 4.40 3.51
C LEU A 29 -2.65 4.70 4.83
N GLU A 30 -3.07 3.67 5.56
CA GLU A 30 -3.65 3.81 6.91
C GLU A 30 -2.67 4.47 7.88
N LEU A 31 -1.41 4.01 7.92
CA LEU A 31 -0.37 4.58 8.78
C LEU A 31 -0.04 6.02 8.41
N ARG A 32 0.04 6.34 7.12
CA ARG A 32 0.24 7.72 6.65
C ARG A 32 -0.91 8.64 7.05
N SER A 33 -2.15 8.14 6.95
CA SER A 33 -3.34 8.88 7.40
C SER A 33 -3.31 9.08 8.91
N ALA A 34 -2.99 8.04 9.68
CA ALA A 34 -2.88 8.11 11.14
C ALA A 34 -1.80 9.10 11.58
N LEU A 35 -0.61 9.09 10.95
CA LEU A 35 0.46 10.05 11.22
C LEU A 35 0.03 11.48 10.90
N SER A 36 -0.63 11.70 9.76
CA SER A 36 -1.16 13.01 9.39
C SER A 36 -2.17 13.53 10.43
N GLN A 37 -3.11 12.67 10.87
CA GLN A 37 -4.08 13.01 11.90
C GLN A 37 -3.42 13.28 13.26
N ALA A 38 -2.41 12.48 13.63
CA ALA A 38 -1.64 12.65 14.87
C ALA A 38 -0.91 14.00 14.89
N ARG A 39 -0.30 14.38 13.76
CA ARG A 39 0.32 15.71 13.59
C ARG A 39 -0.71 16.83 13.69
N ALA A 40 -1.86 16.68 13.04
CA ALA A 40 -2.94 17.68 13.06
C ALA A 40 -3.49 17.92 14.48
N ARG A 41 -3.60 16.86 15.30
CA ARG A 41 -4.02 16.98 16.71
C ARG A 41 -2.90 17.34 17.68
N LYS A 42 -1.66 17.55 17.20
CA LYS A 42 -0.46 17.79 18.03
C LYS A 42 -0.23 16.69 19.07
N ALA A 43 -0.30 15.44 18.62
CA ALA A 43 0.01 14.27 19.43
C ALA A 43 1.43 14.35 20.04
N PRO A 44 1.70 13.64 21.15
CA PRO A 44 3.03 13.57 21.75
C PRO A 44 4.09 13.04 20.77
N GLU A 45 5.34 13.49 20.93
CA GLU A 45 6.46 13.10 20.05
C GLU A 45 6.68 11.58 20.02
N ASP A 46 6.47 10.89 21.14
CA ASP A 46 6.59 9.42 21.22
C ASP A 46 5.59 8.74 20.28
N GLU A 47 4.36 9.25 20.21
CA GLU A 47 3.31 8.72 19.34
C GLU A 47 3.62 9.01 17.87
N LEU A 48 4.07 10.23 17.56
CA LEU A 48 4.49 10.62 16.21
C LEU A 48 5.66 9.77 15.73
N SER A 49 6.65 9.56 16.59
CA SER A 49 7.85 8.74 16.31
C SER A 49 7.48 7.28 16.09
N GLN A 50 6.57 6.72 16.88
CA GLN A 50 6.07 5.36 16.70
C GLN A 50 5.33 5.20 15.36
N LEU A 51 4.44 6.13 15.02
CA LEU A 51 3.70 6.10 13.75
C LEU A 51 4.63 6.28 12.54
N GLN A 52 5.64 7.15 12.66
CA GLN A 52 6.68 7.35 11.67
C GLN A 52 7.48 6.07 11.43
N ALA A 53 7.98 5.42 12.49
CA ALA A 53 8.72 4.17 12.39
C ALA A 53 7.86 3.03 11.79
N GLN A 54 6.59 2.93 12.18
CA GLN A 54 5.66 1.95 11.60
C GLN A 54 5.42 2.20 10.11
N LEU A 55 5.30 3.46 9.70
CA LEU A 55 5.14 3.82 8.29
C LEU A 55 6.37 3.42 7.45
N GLU A 56 7.58 3.72 7.94
CA GLU A 56 8.83 3.37 7.27
C GLU A 56 9.01 1.85 7.12
N LEU A 57 8.62 1.08 8.14
CA LEU A 57 8.59 -0.39 8.06
C LEU A 57 7.59 -0.89 7.01
N ALA A 58 6.39 -0.29 6.96
CA ALA A 58 5.36 -0.67 5.98
C ALA A 58 5.78 -0.31 4.54
N GLU A 59 6.48 0.81 4.35
CA GLU A 59 7.04 1.21 3.06
C GLU A 59 8.12 0.23 2.60
N THR A 60 9.06 -0.11 3.48
CA THR A 60 10.11 -1.09 3.20
C THR A 60 9.51 -2.46 2.87
N GLN A 61 8.49 -2.90 3.62
CA GLN A 61 7.81 -4.17 3.35
C GLN A 61 7.11 -4.17 1.98
N LEU A 62 6.46 -3.07 1.61
CA LEU A 62 5.81 -2.92 0.31
C LEU A 62 6.85 -2.97 -0.83
N GLU A 63 8.00 -2.30 -0.68
CA GLU A 63 9.08 -2.36 -1.66
C GLU A 63 9.65 -3.77 -1.81
N LEU A 64 9.90 -4.47 -0.71
CA LEU A 64 10.36 -5.86 -0.73
C LEU A 64 9.36 -6.78 -1.43
N LEU A 65 8.07 -6.61 -1.18
CA LEU A 65 7.03 -7.36 -1.87
C LEU A 65 7.04 -7.06 -3.38
N LYS A 66 7.15 -5.79 -3.78
CA LYS A 66 7.20 -5.42 -5.21
C LYS A 66 8.37 -6.08 -5.90
N VAL A 67 9.56 -6.02 -5.29
CA VAL A 67 10.76 -6.71 -5.79
C VAL A 67 10.52 -8.22 -5.89
N GLY A 68 9.90 -8.84 -4.88
CA GLY A 68 9.56 -10.26 -4.88
C GLY A 68 8.61 -10.69 -6.01
N TYR A 69 7.70 -9.80 -6.44
CA TYR A 69 6.81 -10.02 -7.57
C TYR A 69 7.37 -9.49 -8.91
N GLY A 70 8.58 -8.93 -8.93
CA GLY A 70 9.21 -8.36 -10.13
C GLY A 70 8.51 -7.10 -10.66
N LEU A 71 7.98 -6.27 -9.76
CA LEU A 71 7.27 -5.01 -10.03
C LEU A 71 8.11 -3.78 -9.69
#